data_AF-I3SVT8-F1
#
_entry.id   AF-I3SVT8-F1
#
_cell.length_a   1.000
_cell.length_b   1.000
_cell.length_c   1.000
_cell.angle_alpha   90.00
_cell.angle_beta   90.00
_cell.angle_gamma   90.00
#
_symmetry.space_group_name_H-M   'P 1'
#
loop_
_entity.id
_entity.type
_entity.pdbx_description
1 polymer ?
#
loop_
_entity_poly.entity_id
_entity_poly.type
_entity_poly.pdbx_seq_one_letter_code
_entity_poly.pdbx_strand_id
1 'polypeptide(L)'
;MSEGKRFYVFLMEFIGFLGLLVLCLWLALRPKSPSYSVVFLSIEQHPGENGSIFYSLEIENPNKDSSIYYDDIILSFLYGQQEDKVGETTIGSFHQGTGKISIQDVGN
;
A
#
# COMPACT_ATOMS: atom_id res chain seq x y z
N MET A 1 30.07 1.94 -50.44
CA MET A 1 28.80 2.54 -49.96
C MET A 1 27.91 1.45 -49.36
N SER A 2 28.30 0.86 -48.22
CA SER A 2 27.55 -0.27 -47.63
C SER A 2 27.79 -0.47 -46.13
N GLU A 3 28.96 -0.10 -45.59
CA GLU A 3 29.27 -0.32 -44.17
C GLU A 3 28.51 0.63 -43.22
N GLY A 4 28.41 1.92 -43.56
CA GLY A 4 27.66 2.88 -42.72
C GLY A 4 26.16 2.56 -42.59
N LYS A 5 25.56 1.96 -43.63
CA LYS A 5 24.15 1.51 -43.58
C LYS A 5 23.98 0.32 -42.64
N ARG A 6 24.92 -0.64 -42.66
CA ARG A 6 24.89 -1.80 -41.74
C ARG A 6 25.06 -1.35 -40.30
N PHE A 7 25.99 -0.44 -40.03
CA PHE A 7 26.17 0.13 -38.70
C PHE A 7 24.91 0.84 -38.18
N TYR A 8 24.23 1.62 -39.04
CA TYR A 8 23.02 2.33 -38.66
C TYR A 8 21.85 1.39 -38.34
N VAL A 9 21.70 0.29 -39.10
CA VAL A 9 20.70 -0.74 -38.81
C VAL A 9 20.97 -1.42 -37.47
N PHE A 10 22.23 -1.79 -37.19
CA PHE A 10 22.63 -2.35 -35.91
C PHE A 10 22.36 -1.40 -34.73
N LEU A 11 22.65 -0.10 -34.90
CA LEU A 11 22.42 0.90 -33.86
C LEU A 11 20.93 1.07 -33.54
N MET A 12 20.08 1.11 -34.58
CA MET A 12 18.62 1.21 -34.41
C MET A 12 18.05 -0.02 -33.71
N GLU A 13 18.51 -1.21 -34.07
CA GLU A 13 18.11 -2.46 -33.41
C GLU A 13 18.51 -2.47 -31.94
N PHE A 14 19.75 -2.07 -31.63
CA PHE A 14 20.23 -1.97 -30.26
C PHE A 14 19.43 -0.97 -29.41
N ILE A 15 19.14 0.22 -29.96
CA ILE A 15 18.30 1.23 -29.28
C ILE A 15 16.88 0.70 -29.08
N GLY A 16 16.33 -0.02 -30.07
CA GLY A 16 15.03 -0.67 -29.97
C GLY A 16 14.98 -1.69 -28.84
N PHE A 17 15.98 -2.58 -28.76
CA PHE A 17 16.10 -3.54 -27.65
C PHE A 17 16.30 -2.86 -26.30
N LEU A 18 17.12 -1.82 -26.23
CA LEU A 18 17.35 -1.08 -24.99
C LEU A 18 16.06 -0.40 -24.51
N GLY A 19 15.32 0.23 -25.42
CA GLY A 19 14.01 0.81 -25.14
C GLY A 19 12.98 -0.23 -24.69
N LEU A 20 12.96 -1.41 -25.34
CA LEU A 20 12.09 -2.51 -24.93
C LEU A 20 12.47 -3.03 -23.53
N LEU A 21 13.76 -3.18 -23.23
CA LEU A 21 14.23 -3.59 -21.90
C LEU A 21 13.80 -2.58 -20.84
N VAL A 22 14.03 -1.28 -21.08
CA VAL A 22 13.59 -0.22 -20.15
C VAL A 22 12.07 -0.26 -19.97
N LEU A 23 11.30 -0.46 -21.03
CA LEU A 23 9.85 -0.58 -20.95
C LEU A 23 9.41 -1.81 -20.15
N CYS A 24 10.05 -2.97 -20.36
CA CYS A 24 9.80 -4.19 -19.60
C CYS A 24 10.15 -4.03 -18.11
N LEU A 25 11.30 -3.43 -17.80
CA LEU A 25 11.68 -3.11 -16.41
C LEU A 25 10.68 -2.15 -15.78
N TRP A 26 10.28 -1.10 -16.49
CA TRP A 26 9.28 -0.13 -16.01
C TRP A 26 7.94 -0.79 -15.69
N LEU A 27 7.47 -1.71 -16.54
CA LEU A 27 6.25 -2.46 -16.32
C LEU A 27 6.37 -3.42 -15.13
N ALA A 28 7.53 -4.08 -14.98
CA ALA A 28 7.77 -5.05 -13.91
C ALA A 28 7.95 -4.38 -12.54
N LEU A 29 8.67 -3.24 -12.48
CA LEU A 29 8.96 -2.52 -11.25
C LEU A 29 7.84 -1.58 -10.81
N ARG A 30 6.74 -1.44 -11.57
CA ARG A 30 5.65 -0.53 -11.22
C ARG A 30 5.11 -0.92 -9.82
N PRO A 31 5.36 -0.11 -8.78
CA PRO A 31 4.88 -0.41 -7.44
C PRO A 31 3.36 -0.32 -7.46
N LYS A 32 2.69 -1.33 -6.95
CA LYS A 32 1.26 -1.28 -6.70
C LYS A 32 1.04 -0.74 -5.30
N SER A 33 0.12 0.22 -5.17
CA SER A 33 -0.26 0.75 -3.87
C SER A 33 -0.92 -0.34 -3.01
N PRO A 34 -0.62 -0.40 -1.70
CA PRO A 34 -1.30 -1.31 -0.79
C PRO A 34 -2.79 -0.98 -0.68
N SER A 35 -3.60 -2.00 -0.40
CA SER A 35 -5.03 -1.86 -0.13
C SER A 35 -5.28 -1.92 1.37
N TYR A 36 -6.16 -1.05 1.86
CA TYR A 36 -6.58 -1.01 3.25
C TYR A 36 -8.07 -1.29 3.32
N SER A 37 -8.48 -2.21 4.19
CA SER A 37 -9.88 -2.59 4.36
C SER A 37 -10.21 -2.73 5.84
N VAL A 38 -11.23 -2.01 6.31
CA VAL A 38 -11.74 -2.17 7.66
C VAL A 38 -12.76 -3.31 7.62
N VAL A 39 -12.41 -4.44 8.22
CA VAL A 39 -13.21 -5.68 8.15
C VAL A 39 -14.25 -5.73 9.25
N PHE A 40 -13.90 -5.20 10.42
CA PHE A 40 -14.78 -5.23 11.59
C PHE A 40 -14.65 -3.92 12.36
N LEU A 41 -15.78 -3.39 12.79
CA LEU A 41 -15.86 -2.25 13.69
C LEU A 41 -17.03 -2.50 14.64
N SER A 42 -16.75 -2.55 15.94
CA SER A 42 -17.74 -2.70 17.00
C SER A 42 -17.51 -1.66 18.08
N ILE A 43 -18.60 -1.14 18.64
CA ILE A 43 -18.56 -0.12 19.67
C ILE A 43 -19.23 -0.74 20.90
N GLU A 44 -18.46 -0.92 21.97
CA GLU A 44 -19.01 -1.35 23.24
C GLU A 44 -19.16 -0.13 24.15
N GLN A 45 -20.39 0.14 24.57
CA GLN A 45 -20.70 1.23 25.48
C GLN A 45 -21.39 0.67 26.73
N HIS A 46 -20.69 0.75 27.86
CA HIS A 46 -21.29 0.44 29.16
C HIS A 46 -21.92 1.72 29.75
N PRO A 47 -23.12 1.63 30.37
CA PRO A 47 -23.76 2.79 30.97
C PRO A 47 -22.88 3.36 32.09
N GLY A 48 -22.30 4.55 31.88
CA GLY A 48 -21.46 5.25 32.86
C GLY A 48 -19.94 5.17 32.64
N GLU A 49 -19.48 4.51 31.57
CA GLU A 49 -18.06 4.43 31.20
C GLU A 49 -17.78 5.00 29.80
N ASN A 50 -16.51 5.33 29.53
CA ASN A 50 -16.06 5.65 28.17
C ASN A 50 -16.23 4.39 27.29
N GLY A 51 -16.84 4.55 26.12
CA GLY A 51 -17.02 3.45 25.18
C GLY A 51 -15.71 3.03 24.54
N SER A 52 -15.51 1.73 24.35
CA SER A 52 -14.33 1.19 23.66
C SER A 52 -14.69 0.84 22.21
N ILE A 53 -13.79 1.18 21.29
CA ILE A 53 -13.97 0.92 19.86
C ILE A 53 -13.09 -0.27 19.48
N PHE A 54 -13.70 -1.40 19.15
CA PHE A 54 -12.99 -2.56 18.62
C PHE A 54 -12.93 -2.47 17.10
N TYR A 55 -11.75 -2.61 16.52
CA TYR A 55 -11.59 -2.59 15.07
C TYR A 55 -10.66 -3.70 14.58
N SER A 56 -10.95 -4.16 13.36
CA SER A 56 -10.04 -5.00 12.59
C SER A 56 -9.69 -4.31 11.27
N LEU A 57 -8.42 -3.96 11.14
CA LEU A 57 -7.83 -3.43 9.92
C LEU A 57 -7.13 -4.56 9.16
N GLU A 58 -7.41 -4.64 7.88
CA GLU A 58 -6.77 -5.56 6.97
C GLU A 58 -5.97 -4.78 5.95
N ILE A 59 -4.72 -5.17 5.78
CA ILE A 59 -3.78 -4.52 4.87
C ILE A 59 -3.27 -5.57 3.90
N GLU A 60 -3.52 -5.35 2.62
CA GLU A 60 -3.06 -6.22 1.54
C GLU A 60 -1.94 -5.53 0.78
N ASN A 61 -0.77 -6.17 0.74
CA ASN A 61 0.32 -5.79 -0.13
C ASN A 61 0.21 -6.56 -1.47
N PRO A 62 -0.25 -5.90 -2.56
CA PRO A 62 -0.38 -6.53 -3.88
C PRO A 62 0.96 -6.72 -4.60
N ASN A 63 2.07 -6.23 -4.04
CA ASN A 63 3.40 -6.43 -4.60
C ASN A 63 3.86 -7.85 -4.26
N LYS A 64 4.06 -8.67 -5.30
CA LYS A 64 4.49 -10.07 -5.14
C LYS A 64 5.97 -10.22 -4.81
N ASP A 65 6.77 -9.25 -5.18
CA ASP A 65 8.24 -9.31 -5.10
C ASP A 65 8.82 -8.18 -4.23
N SER A 66 7.97 -7.35 -3.62
CA SER A 66 8.39 -6.22 -2.79
C SER A 66 7.65 -6.21 -1.46
N SER A 67 8.40 -6.14 -0.37
CA SER A 67 7.87 -5.87 0.97
C SER A 67 7.57 -4.38 1.15
N ILE A 68 6.60 -4.05 1.99
CA ILE A 68 6.28 -2.66 2.34
C ILE A 68 6.66 -2.43 3.79
N TYR A 69 7.41 -1.37 4.05
CA TYR A 69 7.60 -0.84 5.38
C TYR A 69 6.56 0.24 5.62
N TYR A 70 5.73 0.08 6.65
CA TYR A 70 4.76 1.07 7.06
C TYR A 70 5.34 1.87 8.20
N ASP A 71 5.34 3.19 8.05
CA ASP A 71 5.52 4.10 9.18
C ASP A 71 4.29 4.07 10.09
N ASP A 72 4.30 4.86 11.15
CA ASP A 72 3.19 4.92 12.10
C ASP A 72 1.87 5.27 11.40
N ILE A 73 0.88 4.38 11.52
CA ILE A 73 -0.44 4.55 10.91
C ILE A 73 -1.38 5.15 11.96
N ILE A 74 -1.91 6.34 11.66
CA ILE A 74 -2.87 7.03 12.52
C ILE A 74 -4.28 6.68 12.05
N LEU A 75 -5.07 6.06 12.93
CA LEU A 75 -6.49 5.79 12.71
C LEU A 75 -7.30 6.80 13.53
N SER A 76 -8.03 7.65 12.82
CA SER A 76 -8.95 8.62 13.41
C SER A 76 -10.38 8.11 13.29
N PHE A 77 -11.08 8.02 14.42
CA PHE A 77 -12.50 7.70 14.45
C PHE A 77 -13.30 9.00 14.45
N LEU A 78 -14.14 9.17 13.43
CA LEU A 78 -14.95 10.35 13.21
C LEU A 78 -16.43 9.98 13.34
N TYR A 79 -17.23 10.81 14.00
CA TYR A 79 -18.65 10.55 14.21
C TYR A 79 -19.51 11.79 13.91
N GLY A 80 -20.71 11.56 13.38
CA GLY A 80 -21.66 12.62 13.04
C GLY A 80 -21.39 13.31 11.70
N GLN A 81 -22.27 14.24 11.34
CA GLN A 81 -22.18 14.98 10.06
C GLN A 81 -21.04 16.02 10.03
N GLN A 82 -20.53 16.42 11.19
CA GLN A 82 -19.44 17.39 11.31
C GLN A 82 -18.07 16.71 11.36
N GLU A 83 -18.02 15.38 11.22
CA GLU A 83 -16.79 14.60 11.32
C GLU A 83 -16.05 14.86 12.64
N ASP A 84 -16.81 14.91 13.75
CA ASP A 84 -16.24 15.15 15.07
C ASP A 84 -15.35 13.97 15.45
N LYS A 85 -14.08 14.24 15.75
CA LYS A 85 -13.12 13.21 16.16
C LYS A 85 -13.49 12.66 17.54
N VAL A 86 -13.88 11.40 17.58
CA VAL A 86 -14.29 10.70 18.82
C VAL A 86 -13.19 9.85 19.42
N GLY A 87 -12.14 9.54 18.65
CA GLY A 87 -11.00 8.76 19.14
C GLY A 87 -9.85 8.76 18.13
N GLU A 88 -8.66 8.41 18.62
CA GLU A 88 -7.47 8.20 17.80
C GLU A 88 -6.66 7.05 18.34
N THR A 89 -6.20 6.20 17.43
CA THR A 89 -5.25 5.15 17.76
C THR A 89 -4.09 5.19 16.77
N THR A 90 -2.93 4.80 17.23
CA THR A 90 -1.71 4.74 16.42
C THR A 90 -1.21 3.32 16.39
N ILE A 91 -1.17 2.75 15.20
CA ILE A 91 -0.51 1.48 14.94
C ILE A 91 0.96 1.82 14.68
N GLY A 92 1.85 1.35 15.56
CA GLY A 92 3.28 1.57 15.40
C GLY A 92 3.80 0.97 14.09
N SER A 93 4.88 1.56 13.56
CA SER A 93 5.52 1.09 12.34
C SER A 93 5.78 -0.42 12.33
N PHE A 94 5.53 -1.04 11.19
CA PHE A 94 5.70 -2.48 11.01
C PHE A 94 6.15 -2.81 9.59
N HIS A 95 6.83 -3.95 9.47
CA HIS A 95 7.26 -4.48 8.19
C HIS A 95 6.26 -5.55 7.71
N GLN A 96 5.71 -5.35 6.52
CA GLN A 96 4.88 -6.33 5.85
C GLN A 96 5.67 -6.95 4.70
N GLY A 97 5.76 -8.28 4.70
CA GLY A 97 6.19 -9.05 3.54
C GLY A 97 5.18 -8.96 2.39
N THR A 98 4.89 -10.09 1.75
CA THR A 98 3.94 -10.16 0.64
C THR A 98 2.61 -10.74 1.12
N GLY A 99 1.50 -10.35 0.48
CA GLY A 99 0.17 -10.84 0.83
C GLY A 99 -0.53 -10.02 1.91
N LYS A 100 -1.37 -10.69 2.71
CA LYS A 100 -2.39 -10.06 3.55
C LYS A 100 -2.05 -10.19 5.04
N ILE A 101 -2.20 -9.10 5.78
CA ILE A 101 -2.12 -9.07 7.24
C ILE A 101 -3.43 -8.53 7.82
N SER A 102 -3.77 -8.98 9.02
CA SER A 102 -4.92 -8.50 9.78
C SER A 102 -4.44 -8.03 11.15
N ILE A 103 -4.76 -6.79 11.48
CA ILE A 103 -4.46 -6.15 12.76
C ILE A 103 -5.79 -6.00 13.49
N GLN A 104 -5.86 -6.50 14.72
CA GLN A 104 -7.01 -6.37 15.61
C GLN A 104 -6.54 -5.63 16.85
N ASP A 105 -7.22 -4.54 17.18
CA ASP A 105 -6.85 -3.72 18.33
C ASP A 105 -8.06 -2.95 18.89
N VAL A 106 -7.89 -2.35 20.06
CA VAL A 106 -8.89 -1.56 20.77
C VAL A 106 -8.51 -0.08 20.72
N GLY A 107 -9.32 0.70 20.03
CA GLY A 107 -9.27 2.16 20.04
C GLY A 107 -9.97 2.70 21.28
N ASN A 108 -9.32 3.66 21.94
CA ASN A 108 -9.81 4.32 23.15
C ASN A 108 -9.88 5.83 22.93
#